data_AF-A0A0K9Z0X2-F1
#
_entry.id   AF-A0A0K9Z0X2-F1
#
_cell.length_a   1.000
_cell.length_b   1.000
_cell.length_c   1.000
_cell.angle_alpha   90.00
_cell.angle_beta   90.00
_cell.angle_gamma   90.00
#
_symmetry.space_group_name_H-M   'P 1'
#
loop_
_entity.id
_entity.type
_entity.pdbx_description
1 polymer ?
#
loop_
_entity_poly.entity_id
_entity_poly.type
_entity_poly.pdbx_seq_one_letter_code
_entity_poly.pdbx_strand_id
1 'polypeptide(L)'
;MQENKERGRGFIILSSSQSIHPECAQAIRRLIQLKDPKRQDFLELRTYGTDRYSAMGWDELQAYINETTVVIVEQFENEQNIMSALRWVARGLPVWLAIRKVRADYSVYGYKGQK
;
A
#
# COMPACT_ATOMS: atom_id res chain seq x y z
N MET A 1 -28.58 28.15 3.05
CA MET A 1 -27.12 28.20 2.84
C MET A 1 -26.53 27.07 3.65
N GLN A 2 -25.87 26.03 3.15
CA GLN A 2 -25.48 25.62 1.81
C GLN A 2 -25.58 24.09 1.74
N GLU A 3 -26.13 23.59 0.64
CA GLU A 3 -26.13 22.19 0.23
C GLU A 3 -24.79 21.92 -0.46
N ASN A 4 -23.94 21.07 0.10
CA ASN A 4 -22.72 20.63 -0.56
C ASN A 4 -22.88 19.18 -1.03
N LYS A 5 -23.21 19.10 -2.32
CA LYS A 5 -23.32 17.90 -3.15
C LYS A 5 -21.94 17.49 -3.65
N GLU A 6 -21.32 16.52 -2.99
CA GLU A 6 -20.08 15.91 -3.50
C GLU A 6 -20.42 14.68 -4.36
N ARG A 7 -20.43 14.89 -5.68
CA ARG A 7 -20.28 13.82 -6.68
C ARG A 7 -18.79 13.61 -6.91
N GLY A 8 -18.25 12.49 -6.43
CA GLY A 8 -16.89 12.07 -6.73
C GLY A 8 -16.71 10.60 -6.36
N ARG A 9 -16.34 9.80 -7.36
CA ARG A 9 -16.07 8.34 -7.34
C ARG A 9 -15.71 7.80 -5.94
N GLY A 10 -16.53 6.88 -5.45
CA GLY A 10 -16.38 6.24 -4.15
C GLY A 10 -14.99 5.64 -3.98
N PHE A 11 -14.15 6.34 -3.22
CA PHE A 11 -13.01 5.76 -2.54
C PHE A 11 -13.44 5.66 -1.08
N ILE A 12 -13.68 4.45 -0.60
CA ILE A 12 -13.99 4.22 0.81
C ILE A 12 -12.71 4.56 1.58
N ILE A 13 -12.64 5.77 2.15
CA ILE A 13 -11.69 6.06 3.21
C ILE A 13 -12.17 5.21 4.39
N LEU A 14 -11.54 4.04 4.59
CA LEU A 14 -11.71 3.27 5.81
C LEU A 14 -11.18 4.11 6.96
N SER A 15 -12.10 4.80 7.62
CA SER A 15 -11.91 5.55 8.84
C SER A 15 -11.49 4.61 9.96
N SER A 16 -10.18 4.42 10.15
CA SER A 16 -9.61 4.05 11.44
C SER A 16 -8.36 4.88 11.67
N SER A 17 -8.54 5.99 12.39
CA SER A 17 -7.48 6.84 12.93
C SER A 17 -6.67 6.09 14.00
N GLN A 18 -5.88 5.10 13.59
CA GLN A 18 -4.91 4.39 14.42
C GLN A 18 -3.61 4.21 13.63
N SER A 19 -2.53 4.65 14.26
CA SER A 19 -1.51 5.55 13.72
C SER A 19 -0.51 4.89 12.77
N ILE A 20 -0.63 5.16 11.47
CA ILE A 20 0.53 5.20 10.58
C ILE A 20 1.41 6.39 10.97
N HIS A 21 2.73 6.27 10.81
CA HIS A 21 3.65 7.38 11.04
C HIS A 21 3.24 8.59 10.18
N PRO A 22 3.22 9.84 10.70
CA PRO A 22 2.78 11.01 9.93
C PRO A 22 3.52 11.18 8.60
N GLU A 23 4.82 10.92 8.60
CA GLU A 23 5.72 10.96 7.46
C GLU A 23 5.39 9.86 6.44
N CYS A 24 5.00 8.66 6.90
CA CYS A 24 4.47 7.61 6.03
C CYS A 24 3.17 8.07 5.37
N ALA A 25 2.25 8.65 6.14
CA ALA A 25 0.99 9.18 5.62
C ALA A 25 1.20 10.30 4.59
N GLN A 26 2.18 11.18 4.82
CA GLN A 26 2.55 12.24 3.90
C GLN A 26 3.21 11.69 2.63
N ALA A 27 4.11 10.71 2.76
CA ALA A 27 4.75 10.05 1.64
C ALA A 27 3.75 9.30 0.75
N ILE A 28 2.76 8.59 1.35
CA ILE A 28 1.66 7.95 0.61
C ILE A 28 0.87 9.01 -0.17
N ARG A 29 0.46 10.10 0.48
CA ARG A 29 -0.29 11.19 -0.17
C ARG A 29 0.48 11.80 -1.34
N ARG A 30 1.76 12.07 -1.15
CA ARG A 30 2.65 12.58 -2.21
C ARG A 30 2.73 11.60 -3.38
N LEU A 31 2.94 10.31 -3.10
CA LEU A 31 3.07 9.27 -4.14
C LEU A 31 1.79 9.15 -4.98
N ILE A 32 0.61 9.22 -4.36
CA ILE A 32 -0.69 9.17 -5.04
C ILE A 32 -0.89 10.37 -5.99
N GLN A 33 -0.34 11.54 -5.65
CA GLN A 33 -0.46 12.75 -6.46
C GLN A 33 0.50 12.79 -7.65
N LEU A 34 1.50 11.91 -7.70
CA LEU A 34 2.42 11.84 -8.84
C LEU A 34 1.69 11.25 -10.07
N LYS A 35 1.78 11.96 -11.20
CA LYS A 35 1.19 11.50 -12.47
C LYS A 35 1.83 10.21 -12.97
N ASP A 36 3.15 10.09 -12.81
CA ASP A 36 3.92 8.90 -13.20
C ASP A 36 5.06 8.68 -12.18
N PRO A 37 4.78 8.04 -11.03
CA PRO A 37 5.79 7.79 -10.01
C PRO A 37 6.83 6.81 -10.54
N LYS A 38 8.11 7.13 -10.37
CA LYS A 38 9.25 6.32 -10.78
C LYS A 38 9.59 5.32 -9.69
N ARG A 39 10.40 4.31 -10.04
CA ARG A 39 10.89 3.31 -9.09
C ARG A 39 11.47 3.94 -7.81
N GLN A 40 12.25 5.00 -7.95
CA GLN A 40 12.88 5.68 -6.82
C GLN A 40 11.85 6.22 -5.81
N ASP A 41 10.72 6.77 -6.29
CA ASP A 41 9.64 7.27 -5.42
C ASP A 41 9.04 6.13 -4.55
N PHE A 42 8.98 4.91 -5.09
CA PHE A 42 8.55 3.73 -4.33
C PHE A 42 9.60 3.28 -3.30
N LEU A 43 10.89 3.35 -3.63
CA LEU A 43 11.97 2.98 -2.69
C LEU A 43 12.11 3.98 -1.53
N GLU A 44 11.73 5.23 -1.77
CA GLU A 44 11.68 6.28 -0.75
C GLU A 44 10.45 6.16 0.15
N LEU A 45 9.36 5.54 -0.33
CA LEU A 45 8.19 5.27 0.49
C LEU A 45 8.52 4.24 1.58
N ARG A 46 8.53 4.70 2.84
CA ARG A 46 8.84 3.90 4.04
C ARG A 46 7.78 4.09 5.11
N THR A 47 7.73 3.14 6.04
CA THR A 47 6.85 3.21 7.21
C THR A 47 7.40 4.13 8.31
N TYR A 48 8.69 4.50 8.22
CA TYR A 48 9.42 5.31 9.22
C TYR A 48 9.41 4.70 10.64
N GLY A 49 9.27 3.37 10.71
CA GLY A 49 9.19 2.61 11.96
C GLY A 49 8.25 1.41 11.82
N THR A 50 7.93 0.78 12.94
CA THR A 50 6.93 -0.28 13.01
C THR A 50 5.58 0.35 13.34
N ASP A 51 4.54 0.03 12.56
CA ASP A 51 3.16 0.36 12.88
C ASP A 51 2.34 -0.92 13.10
N ARG A 52 1.07 -0.78 13.48
CA ARG A 52 0.18 -1.93 13.70
C ARG A 52 0.09 -2.87 12.49
N TYR A 53 0.15 -2.32 11.27
CA TYR A 53 0.02 -3.09 10.04
C TYR A 53 1.29 -3.91 9.78
N SER A 54 2.46 -3.46 10.26
CA SER A 54 3.69 -4.24 10.20
C SER A 54 3.60 -5.55 10.99
N ALA A 55 2.82 -5.57 12.08
CA ALA A 55 2.61 -6.76 12.90
C ALA A 55 1.51 -7.70 12.36
N MET A 56 0.67 -7.23 11.44
CA MET A 56 -0.48 -8.02 10.96
C MET A 56 -0.06 -9.29 10.23
N GLY A 57 -0.65 -10.40 10.64
CA GLY A 57 -0.48 -11.73 10.04
C GLY A 57 -1.46 -12.01 8.90
N TRP A 58 -1.37 -13.19 8.27
CA TRP A 58 -2.25 -13.58 7.18
C TRP A 58 -3.73 -13.56 7.60
N ASP A 59 -4.02 -14.08 8.79
CA ASP A 59 -5.38 -14.19 9.33
C ASP A 59 -6.10 -12.85 9.48
N GLU A 60 -5.34 -11.77 9.73
CA GLU A 60 -5.86 -10.40 9.78
C GLU A 60 -5.91 -9.77 8.39
N LEU A 61 -4.89 -10.02 7.56
CA LEU A 61 -4.77 -9.41 6.23
C LEU A 61 -5.77 -9.96 5.22
N GLN A 62 -6.23 -11.20 5.38
CA GLN A 62 -7.27 -11.77 4.52
C GLN A 62 -8.59 -10.97 4.57
N ALA A 63 -8.86 -10.26 5.67
CA ALA A 63 -10.03 -9.38 5.78
C ALA A 63 -9.97 -8.17 4.83
N TYR A 64 -8.78 -7.83 4.33
CA TYR A 64 -8.59 -6.80 3.31
C TYR A 64 -8.74 -7.35 1.88
N ILE A 65 -8.95 -8.66 1.69
CA ILE A 65 -9.17 -9.27 0.39
C ILE A 65 -10.64 -9.07 -0.02
N ASN A 66 -10.83 -8.39 -1.14
CA ASN A 66 -12.11 -8.15 -1.79
C ASN A 66 -11.90 -8.10 -3.31
N GLU A 67 -12.96 -7.80 -4.05
CA GLU A 67 -12.95 -7.69 -5.53
C GLU A 67 -11.86 -6.76 -6.09
N THR A 68 -11.42 -5.75 -5.33
CA THR A 68 -10.41 -4.79 -5.76
C THR A 68 -8.99 -5.24 -5.40
N THR A 69 -8.82 -5.94 -4.28
CA THR A 69 -7.50 -6.34 -3.75
C THR A 69 -7.11 -7.77 -4.14
N VAL A 70 -8.04 -8.59 -4.63
CA VAL A 70 -7.77 -9.98 -5.09
C VAL A 70 -6.64 -10.04 -6.13
N VAL A 71 -6.54 -9.03 -6.98
CA VAL A 71 -5.44 -8.90 -7.96
C VAL A 71 -4.06 -8.95 -7.30
N ILE A 72 -3.89 -8.52 -6.05
CA ILE A 72 -2.61 -8.62 -5.34
C ILE A 72 -2.18 -10.09 -5.20
N VAL A 73 -3.12 -10.96 -4.86
CA VAL A 73 -2.88 -12.40 -4.68
C VAL A 73 -2.50 -13.05 -6.02
N GLU A 74 -3.09 -12.58 -7.12
CA GLU A 74 -2.78 -13.06 -8.48
C GLU A 74 -1.41 -12.56 -9.00
N GLN A 75 -0.91 -11.43 -8.50
CA GLN A 75 0.32 -10.81 -9.00
C GLN A 75 1.60 -11.32 -8.31
N PHE A 76 1.49 -12.07 -7.21
CA PHE A 76 2.64 -12.54 -6.43
C PHE A 76 2.47 -14.00 -6.03
N GLU A 77 3.49 -14.82 -6.29
CA GLU A 77 3.53 -16.22 -5.81
C GLU A 77 3.93 -16.33 -4.35
N ASN A 78 4.75 -15.37 -3.86
CA ASN A 78 5.29 -15.40 -2.52
C ASN A 78 4.31 -14.72 -1.53
N GLU A 79 3.89 -15.48 -0.51
CA GLU A 79 3.00 -15.01 0.55
C GLU A 79 3.50 -13.72 1.22
N GLN A 80 4.80 -13.58 1.48
CA GLN A 80 5.37 -12.38 2.09
C GLN A 80 5.18 -11.13 1.21
N ASN A 81 5.22 -11.29 -0.11
CA ASN A 81 4.96 -10.19 -1.04
C ASN A 81 3.47 -9.82 -1.07
N ILE A 82 2.58 -10.82 -1.03
CA ILE A 82 1.14 -10.61 -0.92
C ILE A 82 0.82 -9.85 0.38
N MET A 83 1.32 -10.34 1.52
CA MET A 83 1.13 -9.70 2.82
C MET A 83 1.69 -8.28 2.83
N SER A 84 2.89 -8.07 2.27
CA SER A 84 3.49 -6.72 2.18
C SER A 84 2.60 -5.76 1.39
N ALA A 85 2.05 -6.20 0.26
CA ALA A 85 1.15 -5.39 -0.55
C ALA A 85 -0.18 -5.10 0.18
N LEU A 86 -0.79 -6.09 0.82
CA LEU A 86 -2.00 -5.91 1.62
C LEU A 86 -1.78 -4.93 2.79
N ARG A 87 -0.63 -5.02 3.47
CA ARG A 87 -0.27 -4.05 4.52
C ARG A 87 -0.12 -2.63 3.97
N TRP A 88 0.40 -2.45 2.75
CA TRP A 88 0.42 -1.12 2.11
C TRP A 88 -0.98 -0.61 1.77
N VAL A 89 -1.87 -1.49 1.31
CA VAL A 89 -3.29 -1.14 1.08
C VAL A 89 -3.99 -0.76 2.37
N ALA A 90 -3.76 -1.50 3.46
CA ALA A 90 -4.30 -1.19 4.78
C ALA A 90 -3.85 0.19 5.30
N ARG A 91 -2.66 0.66 4.89
CA ARG A 91 -2.16 2.02 5.18
C ARG A 91 -2.74 3.12 4.28
N GLY A 92 -3.56 2.76 3.30
CA GLY A 92 -4.21 3.68 2.37
C GLY A 92 -3.48 3.85 1.03
N LEU A 93 -2.49 3.01 0.70
CA LEU A 93 -1.89 3.03 -0.62
C LEU A 93 -2.81 2.30 -1.64
N PRO A 94 -3.17 2.92 -2.78
CA PRO A 94 -3.97 2.27 -3.81
C PRO A 94 -3.35 0.95 -4.28
N VAL A 95 -4.18 -0.04 -4.58
CA VAL A 95 -3.78 -1.41 -4.95
C VAL A 95 -2.67 -1.46 -6.01
N TRP A 96 -2.85 -0.73 -7.12
CA TRP A 96 -1.85 -0.67 -8.19
C TRP A 96 -0.50 -0.11 -7.73
N LEU A 97 -0.49 0.89 -6.84
CA LEU A 97 0.74 1.45 -6.28
C LEU A 97 1.38 0.51 -5.25
N ALA A 98 0.58 -0.24 -4.49
CA ALA A 98 1.08 -1.26 -3.56
C ALA A 98 1.78 -2.41 -4.30
N ILE A 99 1.24 -2.88 -5.42
CA ILE A 99 1.90 -3.89 -6.26
C ILE A 99 3.23 -3.34 -6.79
N ARG A 100 3.24 -2.11 -7.32
CA ARG A 100 4.48 -1.47 -7.81
C ARG A 100 5.51 -1.28 -6.71
N LYS A 101 5.07 -0.92 -5.49
CA LYS A 101 5.92 -0.79 -4.31
C LYS A 101 6.63 -2.11 -3.98
N VAL A 102 5.87 -3.20 -3.85
CA VAL A 102 6.44 -4.50 -3.50
C VAL A 102 7.37 -5.02 -4.60
N ARG A 103 7.05 -4.79 -5.89
CA ARG A 103 7.96 -5.10 -6.99
C ARG A 103 9.26 -4.30 -6.94
N ALA A 104 9.18 -3.01 -6.64
CA ALA A 104 10.35 -2.15 -6.49
C ALA A 104 11.25 -2.65 -5.34
N ASP A 105 10.66 -3.01 -4.20
CA ASP A 105 11.37 -3.56 -3.05
C ASP A 105 12.00 -4.92 -3.38
N TYR A 106 11.22 -5.84 -3.95
CA TYR A 106 11.71 -7.17 -4.31
C TYR A 106 12.86 -7.10 -5.30
N SER A 107 12.79 -6.24 -6.31
CA SER A 107 13.88 -6.12 -7.28
C SER A 107 15.17 -5.55 -6.68
N VAL A 108 15.14 -4.88 -5.51
CA VAL A 108 16.35 -4.55 -4.75
C VAL A 108 16.95 -5.79 -4.09
N TYR A 109 16.12 -6.71 -3.60
CA TYR A 109 16.57 -7.94 -2.94
C TYR A 109 16.93 -9.08 -3.92
N GLY A 110 16.20 -9.23 -5.02
CA GLY A 110 16.45 -10.23 -6.06
C GLY A 110 17.78 -10.05 -6.80
N TYR A 111 18.35 -8.84 -6.81
CA TYR A 111 19.67 -8.59 -7.40
C TYR A 111 20.83 -9.04 -6.49
N LYS A 112 20.57 -9.39 -5.22
CA LYS A 112 21.60 -9.91 -4.30
C LYS A 112 21.67 -11.44 -4.25
N GLY A 113 20.81 -12.15 -4.98
CA GLY A 113 20.67 -13.61 -4.91
C GLY A 113 21.18 -14.40 -6.12
N GLN A 114 21.80 -13.76 -7.11
CA GLN A 114 22.43 -14.47 -8.23
C GLN A 114 23.94 -14.21 -8.23
N LYS A 115 24.66 -14.97 -7.40
CA LYS A 115 26.07 -15.29 -7.59
C LYS A 115 26.26 -16.77 -7.33
#